data_AF-M6Q9Z9-F1
#
_entry.id   AF-M6Q9Z9-F1
#
_cell.length_a   1.000
_cell.length_b   1.000
_cell.length_c   1.000
_cell.angle_alpha   90.00
_cell.angle_beta   90.00
_cell.angle_gamma   90.00
#
_symmetry.space_group_name_H-M   'P 1'
#
loop_
_entity.id
_entity.type
_entity.pdbx_description
1 polymer ?
#
loop_
_entity_poly.entity_id
_entity_poly.type
_entity_poly.pdbx_seq_one_letter_code
_entity_poly.pdbx_strand_id
1 'polypeptide(L)'
;MSFGYDGDLNQQSEDYEYHDLSARIYPEVQASGKPLPNWGTLIHPDELRRIVFFGNEPLMTTRGTQLEDFQLKNWVDQTIRAFANEIDWDIYPRLFRSRPLPGQNGRFDLEPNSGSIEDYAEWDDVYDYDSTKGTNFFLKLRRKNLCRLHRWVLTYPWNGSTLIDLTHKATIQYKTGILRAVYTRAPWGNMPIPTMGIQAWRGITGSSGTLPGAYQVDYTTGYDHASRVPRELKDQIFKYFAICLLSSYGEGIIGGVANYSTSVGVISESIGTTMSAENAFFGARIKQLSNELKDWWKTGKLRYTGISFGALG
;
A
#
# COMPACT_ATOMS: atom_id res chain seq x y z
N MET A 1 -11.55 -7.20 30.14
CA MET A 1 -10.55 -7.95 29.36
C MET A 1 -11.14 -8.14 27.98
N SER A 2 -10.62 -7.44 26.97
CA SER A 2 -11.08 -7.63 25.61
C SER A 2 -10.51 -8.95 25.09
N PHE A 3 -11.38 -9.93 24.88
CA PHE A 3 -11.04 -11.18 24.20
C PHE A 3 -11.39 -11.00 22.72
N GLY A 4 -10.48 -10.43 21.95
CA GLY A 4 -10.64 -10.27 20.51
C GLY A 4 -9.31 -9.90 19.86
N TYR A 5 -9.10 -10.36 18.63
CA TYR A 5 -7.99 -9.91 17.79
C TYR A 5 -8.18 -8.41 17.53
N ASP A 6 -7.36 -7.58 18.19
CA ASP A 6 -7.34 -6.14 17.96
C ASP A 6 -6.69 -5.92 16.58
N GLY A 7 -7.46 -5.37 15.65
CA GLY A 7 -7.01 -5.18 14.28
C GLY A 7 -5.94 -4.10 14.19
N ASP A 8 -4.98 -4.28 13.29
CA ASP A 8 -3.87 -3.33 13.06
C ASP A 8 -4.33 -1.97 12.48
N LEU A 9 -5.61 -1.86 12.08
CA LEU A 9 -6.24 -0.64 11.57
C LEU A 9 -7.59 -0.31 12.23
N ASN A 10 -8.21 -1.26 12.95
CA ASN A 10 -9.55 -1.10 13.51
C ASN A 10 -9.59 -1.68 14.93
N GLN A 11 -9.49 -0.81 15.92
CA GLN A 11 -9.63 -1.16 17.33
C GLN A 11 -11.11 -1.33 17.66
N GLN A 12 -11.67 -2.54 17.50
CA GLN A 12 -13.02 -2.99 17.91
C GLN A 12 -14.21 -2.01 17.71
N SER A 13 -14.05 -0.98 16.90
CA SER A 13 -15.01 0.08 16.66
C SER A 13 -15.57 -0.13 15.26
N GLU A 14 -16.88 0.04 15.14
CA GLU A 14 -17.63 -0.02 13.88
C GLU A 14 -17.31 1.18 12.95
N ASP A 15 -16.20 1.87 13.18
CA ASP A 15 -15.79 2.97 12.32
C ASP A 15 -15.11 2.41 11.07
N TYR A 16 -15.81 2.51 9.94
CA TYR A 16 -15.37 2.04 8.64
C TYR A 16 -14.52 3.06 7.86
N GLU A 17 -14.27 4.25 8.41
CA GLU A 17 -13.79 5.41 7.64
C GLU A 17 -12.27 5.56 7.54
N TYR A 18 -11.51 4.66 8.17
CA TYR A 18 -10.04 4.54 8.06
C TYR A 18 -9.29 5.86 8.30
N HIS A 19 -9.58 6.54 9.40
CA HIS A 19 -8.94 7.81 9.76
C HIS A 19 -7.40 7.71 9.82
N ASP A 20 -6.85 6.57 10.24
CA ASP A 20 -5.39 6.36 10.31
C ASP A 20 -4.69 6.36 8.94
N LEU A 21 -5.40 6.05 7.85
CA LEU A 21 -4.83 6.08 6.51
C LEU A 21 -4.64 7.51 6.00
N SER A 22 -5.52 8.42 6.42
CA SER A 22 -5.44 9.83 6.06
C SER A 22 -4.24 10.55 6.70
N ALA A 23 -3.88 10.16 7.93
CA ALA A 23 -2.69 10.60 8.64
C ALA A 23 -1.40 10.36 7.84
N ARG A 24 -1.34 9.23 7.11
CA ARG A 24 -0.19 8.84 6.27
C ARG A 24 -0.05 9.70 5.01
N ILE A 25 -1.15 10.29 4.54
CA ILE A 25 -1.17 11.19 3.37
C ILE A 25 -0.86 12.62 3.78
N TYR A 26 -1.37 13.04 4.94
CA TYR A 26 -1.30 14.40 5.44
C TYR A 26 -0.64 14.48 6.84
N PRO A 27 0.62 14.04 6.98
CA PRO A 27 1.31 14.09 8.27
C PRO A 27 1.41 15.52 8.82
N GLU A 28 1.50 16.53 7.94
CA GLU A 28 1.53 17.94 8.33
C GLU A 28 0.23 18.43 8.97
N VAL A 29 -0.91 17.88 8.55
CA VAL A 29 -2.24 18.23 9.06
C VAL A 29 -2.46 17.57 10.42
N GLN A 30 -2.01 16.32 10.57
CA GLN A 30 -2.03 15.60 11.84
C GLN A 30 -1.16 16.30 12.89
N ALA A 31 0.07 16.69 12.53
CA ALA A 31 0.96 17.44 13.42
C ALA A 31 0.37 18.80 13.83
N SER A 32 -0.44 19.43 12.97
CA SER A 32 -1.15 20.67 13.27
C SER A 32 -2.41 20.47 14.13
N GLY A 33 -2.81 19.24 14.46
CA GLY A 33 -4.02 18.94 15.23
C GLY A 33 -5.33 19.31 14.53
N LYS A 34 -5.31 19.47 13.20
CA LYS A 34 -6.51 19.75 12.40
C LYS A 34 -7.24 18.45 12.08
N PRO A 35 -8.59 18.47 11.90
CA PRO A 35 -9.33 17.27 11.52
C PRO A 35 -8.82 16.77 10.18
N LEU A 36 -8.48 15.48 10.14
CA LEU A 36 -8.01 14.81 8.93
C LEU A 36 -9.21 14.45 8.03
N PRO A 37 -9.04 14.53 6.70
CA PRO A 37 -10.07 14.09 5.77
C PRO A 37 -10.20 12.57 5.78
N ASN A 38 -11.42 12.04 5.68
CA ASN A 38 -11.65 10.60 5.71
C ASN A 38 -11.13 9.96 4.41
N TRP A 39 -10.47 8.81 4.52
CA TRP A 39 -9.97 8.06 3.34
C TRP A 39 -11.09 7.25 2.67
N GLY A 40 -12.09 6.87 3.46
CA GLY A 40 -13.30 6.14 3.03
C GLY A 40 -13.11 4.63 3.04
N THR A 41 -14.20 3.88 2.95
CA THR A 41 -14.17 2.41 3.00
C THR A 41 -13.96 1.80 1.61
N LEU A 42 -12.89 1.02 1.41
CA LEU A 42 -12.66 0.36 0.12
C LEU A 42 -13.64 -0.78 -0.12
N ILE A 43 -13.79 -1.68 0.85
CA ILE A 43 -14.69 -2.83 0.83
C ILE A 43 -15.46 -2.83 2.15
N HIS A 44 -16.78 -2.72 2.07
CA HIS A 44 -17.63 -2.78 3.25
C HIS A 44 -17.95 -4.26 3.61
N PRO A 45 -17.98 -4.65 4.90
CA PRO A 45 -18.37 -6.00 5.30
C PRO A 45 -19.73 -6.45 4.74
N ASP A 46 -20.72 -5.54 4.67
CA ASP A 46 -22.01 -5.84 4.03
C ASP A 46 -21.91 -6.16 2.53
N GLU A 47 -20.99 -5.53 1.80
CA GLU A 47 -20.77 -5.86 0.38
C GLU A 47 -20.33 -7.32 0.27
N LEU A 48 -19.50 -7.80 1.20
CA LEU A 48 -19.06 -9.19 1.24
C LEU A 48 -20.21 -10.15 1.52
N ARG A 49 -21.01 -9.87 2.55
CA ARG A 49 -22.14 -10.74 2.92
C ARG A 49 -23.18 -10.83 1.81
N ARG A 50 -23.55 -9.70 1.22
CA ARG A 50 -24.63 -9.62 0.23
C ARG A 50 -24.23 -10.06 -1.17
N ILE A 51 -22.95 -9.90 -1.55
CA ILE A 51 -22.48 -10.19 -2.91
C ILE A 51 -21.75 -11.53 -2.97
N VAL A 52 -20.83 -11.80 -2.03
CA VAL A 52 -19.97 -12.98 -2.07
C VAL A 52 -20.65 -14.18 -1.39
N PHE A 53 -21.28 -13.95 -0.24
CA PHE A 53 -21.89 -15.00 0.59
C PHE A 53 -23.41 -15.01 0.51
N PHE A 54 -23.97 -14.65 -0.64
CA PHE A 54 -25.42 -14.65 -0.83
C PHE A 54 -26.04 -16.00 -0.44
N GLY A 55 -26.97 -15.98 0.51
CA GLY A 55 -27.60 -17.18 1.09
C GLY A 55 -26.90 -17.79 2.31
N ASN A 56 -25.73 -17.29 2.72
CA ASN A 56 -25.03 -17.64 3.96
C ASN A 56 -24.45 -16.40 4.66
N GLU A 57 -25.31 -15.38 4.82
CA GLU A 57 -24.94 -14.06 5.32
C GLU A 57 -24.32 -14.05 6.74
N PRO A 58 -24.80 -14.84 7.72
CA PRO A 58 -24.23 -14.78 9.07
C PRO A 58 -22.88 -15.49 9.18
N LEU A 59 -22.42 -16.29 8.21
CA LEU A 59 -21.12 -16.99 8.27
C LEU A 59 -20.87 -17.63 9.65
N MET A 60 -21.82 -18.44 10.13
CA MET A 60 -21.74 -19.05 11.46
C MET A 60 -20.74 -20.20 11.48
N THR A 61 -19.87 -20.22 12.50
CA THR A 61 -18.98 -21.36 12.74
C THR A 61 -19.76 -22.55 13.30
N THR A 62 -19.14 -23.74 13.29
CA THR A 62 -19.69 -24.97 13.90
C THR A 62 -20.01 -24.84 15.39
N ARG A 63 -19.42 -23.86 16.06
CA ARG A 63 -19.68 -23.55 17.48
C ARG A 63 -20.81 -22.53 17.69
N GLY A 64 -21.48 -22.12 16.61
CA GLY A 64 -22.55 -21.11 16.65
C GLY A 64 -22.05 -19.67 16.84
N THR A 65 -20.73 -19.43 16.79
CA THR A 65 -20.19 -18.07 16.82
C THR A 65 -20.26 -17.46 15.44
N GLN A 66 -20.74 -16.22 15.35
CA GLN A 66 -20.82 -15.48 14.10
C GLN A 66 -19.48 -14.78 13.80
N LEU A 67 -19.08 -14.72 12.54
CA LEU A 67 -18.00 -13.82 12.11
C LEU A 67 -18.53 -12.37 12.14
N GLU A 68 -18.02 -11.60 13.10
CA GLU A 68 -18.39 -10.19 13.29
C GLU A 68 -17.73 -9.28 12.24
N ASP A 69 -18.31 -8.11 12.04
CA ASP A 69 -17.94 -7.18 10.97
C ASP A 69 -16.51 -6.68 11.10
N PHE A 70 -16.05 -6.46 12.33
CA PHE A 70 -14.67 -6.04 12.61
C PHE A 70 -13.66 -7.13 12.24
N GLN A 71 -14.00 -8.41 12.43
CA GLN A 71 -13.13 -9.54 12.08
C GLN A 71 -13.01 -9.68 10.57
N LEU A 72 -14.14 -9.56 9.85
CA LEU A 72 -14.16 -9.55 8.40
C LEU A 72 -13.34 -8.39 7.84
N LYS A 73 -13.51 -7.19 8.40
CA LYS A 73 -12.77 -5.99 7.99
C LYS A 73 -11.27 -6.15 8.19
N ASN A 74 -10.84 -6.63 9.35
CA ASN A 74 -9.41 -6.86 9.62
C ASN A 74 -8.79 -7.86 8.64
N TRP A 75 -9.55 -8.89 8.26
CA TRP A 75 -9.08 -9.87 7.31
C TRP A 75 -9.01 -9.34 5.87
N VAL A 76 -9.97 -8.49 5.49
CA VAL A 76 -9.91 -7.72 4.23
C VAL A 76 -8.67 -6.84 4.20
N ASP A 77 -8.36 -6.15 5.29
CA ASP A 77 -7.18 -5.27 5.36
C ASP A 77 -5.86 -6.03 5.23
N GLN A 78 -5.75 -7.19 5.88
CA GLN A 78 -4.60 -8.09 5.71
C GLN A 78 -4.47 -8.57 4.26
N THR A 79 -5.61 -8.92 3.65
CA THR A 79 -5.65 -9.40 2.27
C THR A 79 -5.25 -8.32 1.28
N ILE A 80 -5.68 -7.07 1.48
CA ILE A 80 -5.29 -5.92 0.65
C ILE A 80 -3.79 -5.67 0.76
N ARG A 81 -3.22 -5.70 1.98
CA ARG A 81 -1.78 -5.53 2.18
C ARG A 81 -0.97 -6.66 1.54
N ALA A 82 -1.42 -7.91 1.70
CA ALA A 82 -0.78 -9.07 1.07
C ALA A 82 -0.81 -8.97 -0.46
N PHE A 83 -1.97 -8.63 -1.02
CA PHE A 83 -2.15 -8.44 -2.46
C PHE A 83 -1.27 -7.31 -2.99
N ALA A 84 -1.25 -6.16 -2.31
CA ALA A 84 -0.42 -4.99 -2.68
C ALA A 84 1.09 -5.33 -2.70
N ASN A 85 1.57 -6.11 -1.73
CA ASN A 85 2.96 -6.57 -1.69
C ASN A 85 3.28 -7.51 -2.86
N GLU A 86 2.35 -8.38 -3.27
CA GLU A 86 2.57 -9.32 -4.38
C GLU A 86 2.62 -8.63 -5.76
N ILE A 87 1.88 -7.53 -5.95
CA ILE A 87 1.91 -6.69 -7.16
C ILE A 87 3.02 -5.62 -7.14
N ASP A 88 3.75 -5.44 -6.03
CA ASP A 88 4.67 -4.30 -5.81
C ASP A 88 4.01 -2.95 -6.11
N TRP A 89 2.73 -2.81 -5.75
CA TRP A 89 1.91 -1.63 -5.99
C TRP A 89 1.07 -1.33 -4.76
N ASP A 90 1.40 -0.24 -4.09
CA ASP A 90 0.73 0.14 -2.85
C ASP A 90 -0.70 0.62 -3.16
N ILE A 91 -1.67 0.07 -2.42
CA ILE A 91 -3.09 0.46 -2.52
C ILE A 91 -3.43 1.39 -1.36
N TYR A 92 -3.24 0.91 -0.14
CA TYR A 92 -3.34 1.73 1.05
C TYR A 92 -2.17 2.70 1.16
N PRO A 93 -2.42 3.92 1.65
CA PRO A 93 -1.38 4.90 1.78
C PRO A 93 -0.31 4.46 2.77
N ARG A 94 0.96 4.64 2.39
CA ARG A 94 2.14 4.37 3.22
C ARG A 94 3.07 5.56 3.14
N LEU A 95 3.52 6.03 4.28
CA LEU A 95 4.43 7.16 4.38
C LEU A 95 5.87 6.64 4.43
N PHE A 96 6.69 7.10 3.50
CA PHE A 96 8.12 6.79 3.45
C PHE A 96 8.93 8.03 3.79
N ARG A 97 9.87 7.87 4.72
CA ARG A 97 10.85 8.87 5.12
C ARG A 97 12.24 8.40 4.72
N SER A 98 13.03 9.29 4.14
CA SER A 98 14.43 8.99 3.81
C SER A 98 15.28 8.81 5.07
N ARG A 99 16.08 7.73 5.11
CA ARG A 99 17.01 7.43 6.20
C ARG A 99 17.97 8.61 6.47
N PRO A 100 18.38 8.82 7.73
CA PRO A 100 19.41 9.79 8.05
C PRO A 100 20.73 9.41 7.36
N LEU A 101 21.49 10.43 6.96
CA LEU A 101 22.78 10.22 6.31
C LEU A 101 23.84 9.74 7.32
N PRO A 102 24.92 9.07 6.85
CA PRO A 102 26.06 8.75 7.68
C PRO A 102 26.61 10.03 8.35
N GLY A 103 26.54 10.09 9.68
CA GLY A 103 26.95 11.26 10.48
C GLY A 103 25.80 12.14 10.98
N GLN A 104 24.54 11.87 10.61
CA GLN A 104 23.37 12.48 11.22
C GLN A 104 22.80 11.56 12.32
N ASN A 105 22.56 12.13 13.52
CA ASN A 105 22.02 11.38 14.67
C ASN A 105 20.51 11.07 14.57
N GLY A 106 19.81 11.57 13.54
CA GLY A 106 18.37 11.41 13.36
C GLY A 106 17.78 12.44 12.37
N ARG A 107 16.48 12.34 12.12
CA ARG A 107 15.72 13.30 11.29
C ARG A 107 15.14 14.42 12.17
N PHE A 108 16.00 15.32 12.63
CA PHE A 108 15.62 16.47 13.47
C PHE A 108 14.73 17.51 12.78
N ASP A 109 14.54 17.38 11.47
CA ASP A 109 13.59 18.17 10.71
C ASP A 109 12.12 17.73 10.91
N LEU A 110 11.90 16.47 11.29
CA LEU A 110 10.58 15.92 11.57
C LEU A 110 10.26 16.02 13.06
N GLU A 111 11.19 15.55 13.90
CA GLU A 111 11.05 15.63 15.35
C GLU A 111 12.28 16.26 16.00
N PRO A 112 12.20 17.51 16.48
CA PRO A 112 13.36 18.26 16.98
C PRO A 112 14.06 17.64 18.20
N ASN A 113 13.34 16.82 18.98
CA ASN A 113 13.82 16.34 20.29
C ASN A 113 14.46 14.95 20.23
N SER A 114 13.89 14.03 19.45
CA SER A 114 14.32 12.61 19.37
C SER A 114 14.90 12.25 18.01
N GLY A 115 14.57 13.00 16.95
CA GLY A 115 14.92 12.65 15.57
C GLY A 115 14.27 11.35 15.07
N SER A 116 13.24 10.85 15.77
CA SER A 116 12.43 9.70 15.34
C SER A 116 11.47 10.07 14.20
N ILE A 117 10.99 9.04 13.52
CA ILE A 117 9.91 9.14 12.55
C ILE A 117 8.59 8.81 13.22
N GLU A 118 7.48 9.17 12.56
CA GLU A 118 6.14 8.82 13.02
C GLU A 118 5.97 7.28 13.08
N ASP A 119 5.21 6.76 14.05
CA ASP A 119 5.07 5.30 14.28
C ASP A 119 4.55 4.51 13.06
N TYR A 120 3.77 5.18 12.21
CA TYR A 120 3.19 4.61 10.99
C TYR A 120 4.05 4.85 9.73
N ALA A 121 5.18 5.54 9.87
CA ALA A 121 6.10 5.83 8.78
C ALA A 121 7.16 4.73 8.62
N GLU A 122 7.62 4.54 7.39
CA GLU A 122 8.64 3.56 7.05
C GLU A 122 9.91 4.23 6.53
N TRP A 123 11.05 3.62 6.80
CA TRP A 123 12.33 4.08 6.30
C TRP A 123 12.56 3.63 4.85
N ASP A 124 12.86 4.58 3.96
CA ASP A 124 13.43 4.32 2.64
C ASP A 124 14.90 4.78 2.61
N ASP A 125 15.76 4.07 1.89
CA ASP A 125 17.16 4.50 1.79
C ASP A 125 17.28 5.70 0.87
N VAL A 126 18.35 6.46 1.08
CA VAL A 126 18.73 7.59 0.23
C VAL A 126 19.05 7.14 -1.19
N TYR A 127 18.85 8.06 -2.14
CA TYR A 127 19.11 7.80 -3.56
C TYR A 127 20.40 8.47 -4.02
N ASP A 128 21.08 7.85 -4.98
CA ASP A 128 22.30 8.39 -5.56
C ASP A 128 21.98 9.49 -6.57
N TYR A 129 22.79 10.53 -6.56
CA TYR A 129 22.75 11.57 -7.58
C TYR A 129 23.84 11.33 -8.64
N ASP A 130 23.44 11.32 -9.90
CA ASP A 130 24.34 11.23 -11.03
C ASP A 130 24.34 12.55 -11.82
N SER A 131 25.47 13.25 -11.77
CA SER A 131 25.65 14.54 -12.45
C SER A 131 25.64 14.40 -13.98
N THR A 132 25.98 13.22 -14.52
CA THR A 132 25.97 12.95 -15.99
C THR A 132 24.55 12.85 -16.54
N LYS A 133 23.61 12.40 -15.71
CA LYS A 133 22.15 12.38 -15.99
C LYS A 133 21.45 13.65 -15.46
N GLY A 134 22.24 14.60 -14.98
CA GLY A 134 21.83 15.69 -14.09
C GLY A 134 21.13 16.88 -14.74
N THR A 135 20.96 16.93 -16.07
CA THR A 135 20.33 18.10 -16.74
C THR A 135 18.89 18.35 -16.28
N ASN A 136 18.17 17.29 -15.89
CA ASN A 136 16.75 17.37 -15.46
C ASN A 136 16.49 16.71 -14.10
N PHE A 137 17.52 16.53 -13.25
CA PHE A 137 17.44 15.87 -11.94
C PHE A 137 16.47 14.68 -11.96
N PHE A 138 16.82 13.66 -12.75
CA PHE A 138 15.96 12.49 -12.92
C PHE A 138 16.12 11.54 -11.73
N LEU A 139 15.01 11.20 -11.08
CA LEU A 139 14.98 10.21 -10.01
C LEU A 139 13.79 9.27 -10.19
N LYS A 140 14.06 7.96 -10.13
CA LYS A 140 13.02 6.93 -10.14
C LYS A 140 12.91 6.34 -8.73
N LEU A 141 11.74 6.49 -8.12
CA LEU A 141 11.43 5.91 -6.82
C LEU A 141 11.35 4.39 -6.90
N ARG A 142 11.69 3.71 -5.80
CA ARG A 142 11.62 2.25 -5.69
C ARG A 142 10.18 1.76 -5.60
N ARG A 143 9.33 2.50 -4.88
CA ARG A 143 7.92 2.16 -4.67
C ARG A 143 7.01 2.90 -5.64
N LYS A 144 5.92 2.24 -6.00
CA LYS A 144 4.97 2.70 -7.02
C LYS A 144 3.56 2.86 -6.49
N ASN A 145 2.86 3.61 -7.33
CA ASN A 145 1.86 4.61 -7.07
C ASN A 145 2.27 5.65 -6.04
N LEU A 146 2.88 6.74 -6.51
CA LEU A 146 3.11 7.90 -5.67
C LEU A 146 1.79 8.65 -5.51
N CYS A 147 1.40 8.92 -4.26
CA CYS A 147 0.26 9.77 -3.93
C CYS A 147 0.71 11.23 -3.83
N ARG A 148 1.74 11.48 -3.03
CA ARG A 148 2.21 12.84 -2.73
C ARG A 148 3.70 12.86 -2.43
N LEU A 149 4.36 13.91 -2.89
CA LEU A 149 5.74 14.24 -2.51
C LEU A 149 5.71 15.24 -1.35
N HIS A 150 6.41 14.92 -0.26
CA HIS A 150 6.52 15.79 0.91
C HIS A 150 7.79 16.61 0.89
N ARG A 151 8.92 15.95 0.59
CA ARG A 151 10.24 16.56 0.60
C ARG A 151 11.10 15.90 -0.47
N TRP A 152 11.82 16.70 -1.26
CA TRP A 152 12.86 16.23 -2.16
C TRP A 152 14.02 17.20 -2.14
N VAL A 153 15.12 16.78 -1.54
CA VAL A 153 16.27 17.63 -1.29
C VAL A 153 17.53 16.92 -1.73
N LEU A 154 18.43 17.66 -2.36
CA LEU A 154 19.80 17.22 -2.57
C LEU A 154 20.64 17.69 -1.37
N THR A 155 21.36 16.78 -0.76
CA THR A 155 22.20 17.00 0.40
C THR A 155 23.63 16.55 0.14
N TYR A 156 24.57 17.15 0.83
CA TYR A 156 25.95 16.66 0.85
C TYR A 156 26.03 15.34 1.63
N PRO A 157 26.66 14.30 1.10
CA PRO A 157 26.62 12.97 1.71
C PRO A 157 27.41 12.84 3.02
N TRP A 158 28.37 13.73 3.28
CA TRP A 158 29.26 13.65 4.46
C TRP A 158 28.80 14.49 5.67
N ASN A 159 27.99 15.53 5.46
CA ASN A 159 27.50 16.40 6.55
C ASN A 159 25.98 16.57 6.53
N GLY A 160 25.29 16.06 5.52
CA GLY A 160 23.85 16.19 5.34
C GLY A 160 23.32 17.62 5.18
N SER A 161 24.20 18.59 4.91
CA SER A 161 23.74 19.96 4.63
C SER A 161 23.02 20.03 3.29
N THR A 162 21.93 20.78 3.26
CA THR A 162 21.08 20.92 2.08
C THR A 162 21.79 21.74 1.00
N LEU A 163 22.02 21.13 -0.16
CA LEU A 163 22.51 21.78 -1.37
C LEU A 163 21.39 22.54 -2.06
N ILE A 164 20.35 21.81 -2.45
CA ILE A 164 19.23 22.37 -3.20
C ILE A 164 17.94 21.67 -2.83
N ASP A 165 16.89 22.47 -2.62
CA ASP A 165 15.54 21.98 -2.47
C ASP A 165 14.88 21.85 -3.86
N LEU A 166 14.45 20.64 -4.18
CA LEU A 166 13.82 20.26 -5.44
C LEU A 166 12.30 20.11 -5.29
N THR A 167 11.78 20.16 -4.07
CA THR A 167 10.37 19.88 -3.73
C THR A 167 9.40 20.72 -4.55
N HIS A 168 9.58 22.04 -4.56
CA HIS A 168 8.68 22.98 -5.25
C HIS A 168 8.79 22.98 -6.78
N LYS A 169 9.87 22.40 -7.32
CA LYS A 169 10.16 22.39 -8.77
C LYS A 169 10.04 21.00 -9.38
N ALA A 170 9.49 20.06 -8.61
CA ALA A 170 9.31 18.69 -9.03
C ALA A 170 8.17 18.59 -10.06
N THR A 171 8.50 18.11 -11.25
CA THR A 171 7.54 17.52 -12.18
C THR A 171 7.44 16.03 -11.88
N ILE A 172 6.25 15.59 -11.46
CA ILE A 172 6.03 14.28 -10.86
C ILE A 172 5.20 13.41 -11.81
N GLN A 173 5.66 12.19 -12.07
CA GLN A 173 4.87 11.16 -12.72
C GLN A 173 4.34 10.17 -11.67
N TYR A 174 3.12 10.42 -11.20
CA TYR A 174 2.53 9.71 -10.05
C TYR A 174 2.46 8.18 -10.22
N LYS A 175 2.03 7.68 -11.39
CA LYS A 175 1.90 6.23 -11.64
C LYS A 175 3.24 5.49 -11.68
N THR A 176 4.26 6.11 -12.27
CA THR A 176 5.56 5.46 -12.50
C THR A 176 6.56 5.70 -11.36
N GLY A 177 6.26 6.63 -10.45
CA GLY A 177 7.16 7.04 -9.37
C GLY A 177 8.39 7.79 -9.90
N ILE A 178 8.27 8.49 -11.03
CA ILE A 178 9.40 9.23 -11.61
C ILE A 178 9.29 10.70 -11.22
N LEU A 179 10.34 11.22 -10.58
CA LEU A 179 10.55 12.62 -10.24
C LEU A 179 11.54 13.24 -11.23
N ARG A 180 11.23 14.44 -11.70
CA ARG A 180 12.11 15.25 -12.55
C ARG A 180 12.05 16.69 -12.09
N ALA A 181 13.19 17.34 -11.91
CA ALA A 181 13.22 18.78 -11.65
C ALA A 181 14.03 19.44 -12.74
N VAL A 182 13.39 20.36 -13.48
CA VAL A 182 14.08 21.09 -14.54
C VAL A 182 14.64 22.37 -13.93
N TYR A 183 15.96 22.42 -13.85
CA TYR A 183 16.69 23.67 -13.78
C TYR A 183 17.19 23.91 -15.19
N THR A 184 16.51 24.74 -15.96
CA THR A 184 16.96 25.11 -17.31
C THR A 184 18.34 25.75 -17.19
N ARG A 185 19.42 24.97 -17.40
CA ARG A 185 20.75 25.54 -17.63
C ARG A 185 20.56 26.63 -18.67
N ALA A 186 20.90 27.88 -18.32
CA ALA A 186 20.85 28.97 -19.28
C ALA A 186 21.73 28.53 -20.46
N PRO A 187 21.20 28.43 -21.69
CA PRO A 187 21.88 27.74 -22.79
C PRO A 187 23.31 28.25 -23.03
N TRP A 188 23.59 29.52 -22.70
CA TRP A 188 24.87 30.19 -22.93
C TRP A 188 25.44 30.91 -21.69
N GLY A 189 24.97 30.59 -20.48
CA GLY A 189 25.37 31.30 -19.27
C GLY A 189 26.30 30.48 -18.38
N ASN A 190 27.53 30.96 -18.15
CA ASN A 190 28.43 30.43 -17.11
C ASN A 190 28.03 30.89 -15.69
N MET A 191 26.75 31.27 -15.52
CA MET A 191 26.19 31.84 -14.29
C MET A 191 25.19 30.87 -13.66
N PRO A 192 25.14 30.78 -12.33
CA PRO A 192 24.09 30.05 -11.64
C PRO A 192 22.72 30.61 -12.03
N ILE A 193 21.73 29.74 -12.24
CA ILE A 193 20.33 30.18 -12.37
C ILE A 193 19.99 30.96 -11.08
N PRO A 194 19.29 32.10 -11.11
CA PRO A 194 19.03 32.93 -9.92
C PRO A 194 18.41 32.17 -8.74
N THR A 195 17.75 31.04 -9.01
CA THR A 195 17.08 30.19 -8.03
C THR A 195 17.93 29.05 -7.44
N MET A 196 19.13 28.79 -7.97
CA MET A 196 20.07 27.83 -7.38
C MET A 196 21.13 28.64 -6.62
N GLY A 197 21.29 28.37 -5.33
CA GLY A 197 22.32 29.02 -4.53
C GLY A 197 23.70 28.80 -5.15
N ILE A 198 24.60 29.78 -5.04
CA ILE A 198 25.95 29.70 -5.63
C ILE A 198 26.75 28.50 -5.09
N GLN A 199 26.46 28.08 -3.86
CA GLN A 199 27.01 26.88 -3.24
C GLN A 199 26.45 25.60 -3.87
N ALA A 200 25.15 25.55 -4.17
CA ALA A 200 24.52 24.44 -4.87
C ALA A 200 25.11 24.26 -6.29
N TRP A 201 25.24 25.37 -7.02
CA TRP A 201 25.85 25.39 -8.35
C TRP A 201 27.30 24.91 -8.34
N ARG A 202 28.12 25.39 -7.39
CA ARG A 202 29.50 24.93 -7.20
C ARG A 202 29.57 23.48 -6.74
N GLY A 203 28.64 23.02 -5.91
CA GLY A 203 28.51 21.63 -5.51
C GLY A 203 28.26 20.73 -6.72
N ILE A 204 27.24 21.04 -7.52
CA ILE A 204 26.83 20.25 -8.71
C ILE A 204 27.86 20.32 -9.85
N THR A 205 28.50 21.48 -10.05
CA THR A 205 29.45 21.71 -11.17
C THR A 205 30.88 21.32 -10.79
N GLY A 206 31.24 21.45 -9.51
CA GLY A 206 32.55 21.07 -8.96
C GLY A 206 32.64 19.59 -8.59
N SER A 207 31.52 18.93 -8.28
CA SER A 207 31.48 17.47 -8.19
C SER A 207 31.31 16.88 -9.59
N SER A 208 32.41 16.68 -10.30
CA SER A 208 32.46 16.00 -11.61
C SER A 208 32.21 14.48 -11.50
N GLY A 209 31.26 14.06 -10.66
CA GLY A 209 31.01 12.65 -10.33
C GLY A 209 29.63 12.42 -9.73
N THR A 210 29.31 11.15 -9.50
CA THR A 210 28.13 10.68 -8.79
C THR A 210 28.26 11.02 -7.30
N LEU A 211 27.23 11.62 -6.70
CA LEU A 211 27.16 11.82 -5.25
C LEU A 211 26.28 10.70 -4.66
N PRO A 212 26.88 9.67 -4.03
CA PRO A 212 26.11 8.57 -3.47
C PRO A 212 25.27 9.04 -2.28
N GLY A 213 24.03 8.56 -2.18
CA GLY A 213 23.10 8.88 -1.11
C GLY A 213 22.70 10.36 -0.99
N ALA A 214 22.98 11.19 -2.00
CA ALA A 214 22.76 12.63 -1.90
C ALA A 214 21.28 13.03 -1.93
N TYR A 215 20.40 12.23 -2.50
CA TYR A 215 18.96 12.53 -2.53
C TYR A 215 18.24 12.00 -1.30
N GLN A 216 17.65 12.93 -0.56
CA GLN A 216 16.67 12.66 0.48
C GLN A 216 15.28 12.93 -0.09
N VAL A 217 14.44 11.89 -0.10
CA VAL A 217 13.06 11.99 -0.58
C VAL A 217 12.12 11.44 0.48
N ASP A 218 11.13 12.24 0.85
CA ASP A 218 10.01 11.80 1.66
C ASP A 218 8.74 11.88 0.83
N TYR A 219 7.98 10.79 0.83
CA TYR A 219 6.83 10.65 -0.04
C TYR A 219 5.81 9.68 0.54
N THR A 220 4.55 9.86 0.15
CA THR A 220 3.48 8.91 0.44
C THR A 220 3.14 8.14 -0.83
N THR A 221 3.12 6.81 -0.77
CA THR A 221 2.59 5.96 -1.85
C THR A 221 1.13 5.58 -1.58
N GLY A 222 0.46 4.97 -2.56
CA GLY A 222 -0.93 4.52 -2.45
C GLY A 222 -1.94 5.43 -3.15
N TYR A 223 -3.22 5.18 -2.91
CA TYR A 223 -4.32 6.04 -3.35
C TYR A 223 -4.71 7.02 -2.24
N ASP A 224 -5.15 8.20 -2.63
CA ASP A 224 -5.51 9.26 -1.68
C ASP A 224 -6.93 9.09 -1.10
N HIS A 225 -7.80 8.36 -1.80
CA HIS A 225 -9.15 8.05 -1.36
C HIS A 225 -9.61 6.71 -1.94
N ALA A 226 -10.47 5.99 -1.21
CA ALA A 226 -10.99 4.67 -1.60
C ALA A 226 -11.65 4.65 -3.00
N SER A 227 -12.36 5.73 -3.35
CA SER A 227 -13.05 5.87 -4.65
C SER A 227 -12.11 5.96 -5.87
N ARG A 228 -10.84 6.30 -5.67
CA ARG A 228 -9.85 6.39 -6.77
C ARG A 228 -9.16 5.07 -7.06
N VAL A 229 -9.34 4.07 -6.20
CA VAL A 229 -8.85 2.72 -6.46
C VAL A 229 -9.59 2.16 -7.68
N PRO A 230 -8.89 1.73 -8.74
CA PRO A 230 -9.50 1.14 -9.92
C PRO A 230 -10.46 0.01 -9.54
N ARG A 231 -11.67 0.04 -10.11
CA ARG A 231 -12.69 -1.00 -9.88
C ARG A 231 -12.18 -2.40 -10.23
N GLU A 232 -11.31 -2.50 -11.22
CA GLU A 232 -10.61 -3.74 -11.56
C GLU A 232 -9.80 -4.29 -10.37
N LEU A 233 -8.99 -3.45 -9.70
CA LEU A 233 -8.22 -3.87 -8.52
C LEU A 233 -9.15 -4.27 -7.37
N LYS A 234 -10.22 -3.50 -7.12
CA LYS A 234 -11.23 -3.84 -6.10
C LYS A 234 -11.84 -5.22 -6.37
N ASP A 235 -12.19 -5.54 -7.62
CA ASP A 235 -12.73 -6.86 -8.00
C ASP A 235 -11.72 -8.00 -7.75
N GLN A 236 -10.44 -7.81 -8.11
CA GLN A 236 -9.44 -8.86 -7.88
C GLN A 236 -9.15 -9.10 -6.39
N ILE A 237 -9.11 -8.03 -5.60
CA ILE A 237 -8.97 -8.12 -4.14
C ILE A 237 -10.17 -8.86 -3.55
N PHE A 238 -11.39 -8.55 -4.00
CA PHE A 238 -12.59 -9.28 -3.59
C PHE A 238 -12.50 -10.78 -3.90
N LYS A 239 -12.01 -11.14 -5.09
CA LYS A 239 -11.84 -12.55 -5.48
C LYS A 239 -10.80 -13.24 -4.61
N TYR A 240 -9.67 -12.58 -4.37
CA TYR A 240 -8.60 -13.11 -3.52
C TYR A 240 -9.07 -13.30 -2.07
N PHE A 241 -9.77 -12.30 -1.51
CA PHE A 241 -10.39 -12.38 -0.19
C PHE A 241 -11.41 -13.53 -0.12
N ALA A 242 -12.30 -13.64 -1.11
CA ALA A 242 -13.28 -14.71 -1.16
C ALA A 242 -12.64 -16.09 -1.19
N ILE A 243 -11.53 -16.27 -1.93
CA ILE A 243 -10.76 -17.52 -1.94
C ILE A 243 -10.22 -17.84 -0.54
N CYS A 244 -9.56 -16.88 0.12
CA CYS A 244 -8.99 -17.07 1.47
C CYS A 244 -10.07 -17.41 2.50
N LEU A 245 -11.18 -16.68 2.47
CA LEU A 245 -12.28 -16.89 3.42
C LEU A 245 -13.00 -18.21 3.17
N LEU A 246 -13.33 -18.53 1.91
CA LEU A 246 -14.02 -19.79 1.57
C LEU A 246 -13.14 -21.01 1.83
N SER A 247 -11.81 -20.91 1.64
CA SER A 247 -10.89 -21.99 1.97
C SER A 247 -10.90 -22.27 3.48
N SER A 248 -10.75 -21.22 4.29
CA SER A 248 -10.71 -21.36 5.75
C SER A 248 -12.07 -21.74 6.35
N TYR A 249 -13.16 -21.18 5.80
CA TYR A 249 -14.52 -21.49 6.23
C TYR A 249 -14.96 -22.88 5.78
N GLY A 250 -14.52 -23.34 4.60
CA GLY A 250 -14.72 -24.70 4.11
C GLY A 250 -14.10 -25.75 5.03
N GLU A 251 -12.91 -25.48 5.58
CA GLU A 251 -12.31 -26.32 6.63
C GLU A 251 -13.10 -26.22 7.96
N GLY A 252 -13.58 -25.04 8.32
CA GLY A 252 -14.23 -24.76 9.60
C GLY A 252 -15.66 -25.30 9.79
N ILE A 253 -16.47 -25.37 8.73
CA ILE A 253 -17.82 -25.95 8.80
C ILE A 253 -17.78 -27.49 8.73
N ILE A 254 -16.82 -28.04 7.99
CA ILE A 254 -16.88 -29.44 7.53
C ILE A 254 -15.51 -30.13 7.61
N GLY A 255 -14.82 -29.95 8.73
CA GLY A 255 -13.88 -30.95 9.21
C GLY A 255 -14.63 -32.22 9.64
N GLY A 256 -15.14 -33.01 8.67
CA GLY A 256 -15.49 -34.42 8.90
C GLY A 256 -16.97 -34.83 9.03
N VAL A 257 -17.96 -33.98 8.75
CA VAL A 257 -19.38 -34.40 8.82
C VAL A 257 -19.95 -34.65 7.43
N ALA A 258 -19.80 -35.89 6.94
CA ALA A 258 -20.39 -36.36 5.69
C ALA A 258 -21.91 -36.64 5.78
N ASN A 259 -22.45 -36.71 7.00
CA ASN A 259 -23.87 -36.98 7.27
C ASN A 259 -24.34 -36.15 8.47
N TYR A 260 -25.30 -35.25 8.26
CA TYR A 260 -26.09 -34.70 9.36
C TYR A 260 -27.34 -35.58 9.50
N SER A 261 -27.47 -36.25 10.65
CA SER A 261 -28.75 -36.80 11.09
C SER A 261 -29.24 -35.96 12.26
N THR A 262 -30.42 -35.36 12.10
CA THR A 262 -31.14 -34.78 13.23
C THR A 262 -32.32 -35.69 13.52
N SER A 263 -32.42 -36.17 14.75
CA SER A 263 -33.51 -37.01 15.20
C SER A 263 -34.32 -36.25 16.22
N VAL A 264 -35.58 -35.96 15.89
CA VAL A 264 -36.56 -35.40 16.83
C VAL A 264 -37.68 -36.43 16.93
N GLY A 265 -37.55 -37.33 17.91
CA GLY A 265 -38.49 -38.44 18.09
C GLY A 265 -38.43 -39.47 16.97
N VAL A 266 -39.58 -39.83 16.38
CA VAL A 266 -39.71 -40.91 15.36
C VAL A 266 -39.35 -40.43 13.95
N ILE A 267 -39.08 -39.14 13.75
CA ILE A 267 -38.73 -38.57 12.45
C ILE A 267 -37.21 -38.36 12.41
N SER A 268 -36.55 -39.18 11.59
CA SER A 268 -35.12 -39.09 11.30
C SER A 268 -34.97 -38.45 9.92
N GLU A 269 -34.42 -37.24 9.86
CA GLU A 269 -34.02 -36.62 8.60
C GLU A 269 -32.50 -36.77 8.45
N SER A 270 -32.10 -37.62 7.50
CA SER A 270 -30.70 -37.80 7.11
C SER A 270 -30.47 -37.03 5.82
N ILE A 271 -29.75 -35.92 5.89
CA ILE A 271 -29.29 -35.21 4.70
C ILE A 271 -27.89 -35.71 4.39
N GLY A 272 -27.81 -36.64 3.44
CA GLY A 272 -26.54 -37.08 2.87
C GLY A 272 -25.98 -35.98 1.99
N THR A 273 -25.00 -35.23 2.50
CA THR A 273 -24.25 -34.28 1.67
C THR A 273 -23.21 -35.04 0.88
N THR A 274 -23.34 -35.09 -0.44
CA THR A 274 -22.36 -35.70 -1.36
C THR A 274 -21.07 -34.87 -1.38
N MET A 275 -20.30 -34.89 -0.29
CA MET A 275 -19.00 -34.25 -0.22
C MET A 275 -17.90 -35.26 -0.50
N SER A 276 -17.16 -35.01 -1.58
CA SER A 276 -15.85 -35.63 -1.77
C SER A 276 -14.83 -34.85 -0.95
N ALA A 277 -13.84 -35.53 -0.37
CA ALA A 277 -12.77 -34.94 0.43
C ALA A 277 -11.94 -33.87 -0.33
N GLU A 278 -12.02 -33.83 -1.66
CA GLU A 278 -11.42 -32.78 -2.50
C GLU A 278 -12.40 -31.65 -2.89
N ASN A 279 -13.71 -31.85 -2.65
CA ASN A 279 -14.79 -30.90 -2.94
C ASN A 279 -15.46 -30.49 -1.62
N ALA A 280 -14.78 -29.65 -0.84
CA ALA A 280 -15.46 -28.81 0.14
C ALA A 280 -16.63 -28.08 -0.57
N PHE A 281 -17.71 -27.75 0.14
CA PHE A 281 -18.93 -27.11 -0.42
C PHE A 281 -18.66 -25.94 -1.39
N PHE A 282 -17.53 -25.26 -1.24
CA PHE A 282 -17.11 -24.11 -2.04
C PHE A 282 -16.00 -24.39 -3.06
N GLY A 283 -15.53 -25.63 -3.21
CA GLY A 283 -14.38 -26.00 -4.04
C GLY A 283 -14.53 -25.60 -5.51
N ALA A 284 -15.71 -25.79 -6.10
CA ALA A 284 -15.99 -25.36 -7.48
C ALA A 284 -15.90 -23.83 -7.64
N ARG A 285 -16.41 -23.07 -6.66
CA ARG A 285 -16.36 -21.60 -6.67
C ARG A 285 -14.94 -21.09 -6.45
N ILE A 286 -14.20 -21.68 -5.50
CA ILE A 286 -12.79 -21.38 -5.25
C ILE A 286 -11.96 -21.63 -6.52
N LYS A 287 -12.17 -22.74 -7.22
CA LYS A 287 -11.47 -23.08 -8.46
C LYS A 287 -11.78 -22.08 -9.58
N GLN A 288 -13.04 -21.67 -9.74
CA GLN A 288 -13.43 -20.64 -10.70
C GLN A 288 -12.70 -19.32 -10.40
N LEU A 289 -12.81 -18.82 -9.17
CA LEU A 289 -12.20 -17.55 -8.77
C LEU A 289 -10.68 -17.60 -8.88
N SER A 290 -10.06 -18.74 -8.54
CA SER A 290 -8.62 -18.94 -8.66
C SER A 290 -8.14 -18.90 -10.11
N ASN A 291 -8.92 -19.48 -11.05
CA ASN A 291 -8.59 -19.42 -12.46
C ASN A 291 -8.70 -18.00 -13.02
N GLU A 292 -9.79 -17.29 -12.70
CA GLU A 292 -9.95 -15.88 -13.09
C GLU A 292 -8.82 -15.01 -12.54
N LEU A 293 -8.44 -15.21 -11.28
CA LEU A 293 -7.36 -14.47 -10.64
C LEU A 293 -6.00 -14.80 -11.29
N LYS A 294 -5.72 -16.07 -11.60
CA LYS A 294 -4.50 -16.49 -12.32
C LYS A 294 -4.38 -15.85 -13.71
N ASP A 295 -5.48 -15.70 -14.43
CA ASP A 295 -5.47 -15.05 -15.74
C ASP A 295 -5.26 -13.54 -15.63
N TRP A 296 -5.82 -12.92 -14.58
CA TRP A 296 -5.53 -11.54 -14.25
C TRP A 296 -4.05 -11.35 -13.89
N TRP A 297 -3.43 -12.24 -13.11
CA TRP A 297 -2.01 -12.15 -12.77
C TRP A 297 -1.08 -12.13 -13.99
N LYS A 298 -1.43 -12.85 -15.06
CA LYS A 298 -0.63 -12.87 -16.31
C LYS A 298 -0.66 -11.55 -17.06
N THR A 299 -1.79 -10.85 -17.04
CA THR A 299 -2.06 -9.70 -17.93
C THR A 299 -2.20 -8.37 -17.20
N GLY A 300 -2.89 -8.38 -16.06
CA GLY A 300 -3.12 -7.24 -15.17
C GLY A 300 -1.88 -6.81 -14.43
N LYS A 301 -1.09 -7.74 -13.87
CA LYS A 301 0.13 -7.41 -13.10
C LYS A 301 1.09 -6.50 -13.88
N LEU A 302 1.29 -6.79 -15.17
CA LEU A 302 2.17 -6.02 -16.05
C LEU A 302 1.77 -4.54 -16.17
N ARG A 303 0.47 -4.24 -16.11
CA ARG A 303 -0.04 -2.86 -16.17
C ARG A 303 0.35 -2.03 -14.95
N TYR A 304 0.50 -2.66 -13.79
CA TYR A 304 0.84 -2.00 -12.53
C TYR A 304 2.35 -2.04 -12.23
N THR A 305 3.03 -3.17 -12.49
CA THR A 305 4.47 -3.27 -12.29
C THR A 305 5.27 -2.41 -13.28
N GLY A 306 4.66 -2.04 -14.42
CA GLY A 306 5.30 -1.22 -15.45
C GLY A 306 6.50 -1.90 -16.11
N ILE A 307 6.60 -3.23 -15.99
CA ILE A 307 7.52 -4.07 -16.74
C ILE A 307 6.86 -4.28 -18.11
N SER A 308 7.18 -3.40 -19.06
CA SER A 308 6.96 -3.70 -20.46
C SER A 308 8.04 -4.69 -20.87
N PHE A 309 7.68 -5.89 -21.31
CA PHE A 309 8.57 -6.77 -22.06
C PHE A 309 8.85 -6.11 -23.42
N GLY A 310 9.71 -5.10 -23.42
CA GLY A 310 10.29 -4.51 -24.61
C GLY A 310 11.62 -5.18 -24.90
N ALA A 311 11.66 -5.92 -26.01
CA ALA A 311 12.84 -6.55 -26.64
C ALA A 311 13.39 -7.84 -26.00
N LEU A 312 12.71 -8.96 -26.25
CA LEU A 312 13.38 -10.12 -26.84
C LEU A 312 13.16 -10.03 -28.35
N GLY A 313 14.13 -9.40 -29.01
CA GLY A 313 14.22 -9.21 -30.46
C GLY A 313 15.66 -8.83 -30.79
#